data_AF-A0A923XS13-F1
#
_entry.id   AF-A0A923XS13-F1
#
_cell.length_a   1.000
_cell.length_b   1.000
_cell.length_c   1.000
_cell.angle_alpha   90.00
_cell.angle_beta   90.00
_cell.angle_gamma   90.00
#
_symmetry.space_group_name_H-M   'P 1'
#
loop_
_entity.id
_entity.type
_entity.pdbx_description
1 polymer ?
#
loop_
_entity_poly.entity_id
_entity_poly.type
_entity_poly.pdbx_seq_one_letter_code
_entity_poly.pdbx_strand_id
1 'polypeptide(L)'
;DLKWVLLHIEIQSYKDKNFAKRMFQYYSRIFDRYDKEIEAIALFTYKSNLYKFDKYENKFLKTELIYKFNTYDVALQNINELEKSKNPFSFVVQTLIKSYKNKDTDESNFSFKKELALSLFKSGFSEYEIQKLFKFLNFILEIKSEKIKSEFYKEVLEMSAVEQFKLELTEFEKTGIEIQSEKKAKDMAKDMAKDMAKDMAKDMAKDIAKKMTKKMTKDIAKDMLKNNEPIDKIIKYTRLSKEEIEKINQ
;
A
#
# COMPACT_ATOMS: atom_id res chain seq x y z
N ASP A 1 26.00 -14.52 -11.91
CA ASP A 1 25.61 -13.14 -12.21
C ASP A 1 24.32 -12.78 -11.50
N LEU A 2 24.28 -11.60 -10.88
CA LEU A 2 23.11 -11.09 -10.19
C LEU A 2 22.25 -10.31 -11.17
N LYS A 3 20.96 -10.66 -11.27
CA LYS A 3 19.99 -9.93 -12.10
C LYS A 3 19.24 -8.94 -11.22
N TRP A 4 19.35 -7.65 -11.52
CA TRP A 4 18.69 -6.56 -10.81
C TRP A 4 17.52 -6.07 -11.66
N VAL A 5 16.32 -6.00 -11.08
CA VAL A 5 15.13 -5.44 -11.74
C VAL A 5 14.78 -4.13 -11.04
N LEU A 6 14.51 -3.09 -11.82
CA LEU A 6 14.02 -1.81 -11.31
C LEU A 6 12.50 -1.81 -11.29
N LEU A 7 11.91 -1.41 -10.17
CA LEU A 7 10.47 -1.26 -10.05
C LEU A 7 10.12 0.23 -10.00
N HIS A 8 9.42 0.71 -11.03
CA HIS A 8 8.86 2.05 -11.09
C HIS A 8 7.39 2.01 -10.70
N ILE A 9 7.05 2.61 -9.57
CA ILE A 9 5.66 2.74 -9.10
C ILE A 9 5.26 4.21 -9.18
N GLU A 10 4.20 4.51 -9.93
CA GLU A 10 3.61 5.84 -10.02
C GLU A 10 2.21 5.83 -9.40
N ILE A 11 2.00 6.65 -8.37
CA ILE A 11 0.70 6.81 -7.71
C ILE A 11 0.02 8.04 -8.30
N GLN A 12 -1.17 7.86 -8.87
CA GLN A 12 -1.92 8.92 -9.53
C GLN A 12 -3.26 9.15 -8.84
N SER A 13 -3.41 10.31 -8.21
CA SER A 13 -4.60 10.68 -7.43
C SER A 13 -5.57 11.62 -8.15
N TYR A 14 -5.36 11.89 -9.43
CA TYR A 14 -6.21 12.77 -10.25
C TYR A 14 -6.15 12.36 -11.73
N LYS A 15 -7.13 12.78 -12.52
CA LYS A 15 -7.13 12.52 -13.96
C LYS A 15 -6.08 13.38 -14.66
N ASP A 16 -5.18 12.75 -15.41
CA ASP A 16 -4.16 13.41 -16.21
C ASP A 16 -4.18 12.83 -17.64
N LYS A 17 -4.51 13.67 -18.64
CA LYS A 17 -4.57 13.25 -20.05
C LYS A 17 -3.21 12.86 -20.61
N ASN A 18 -2.12 13.35 -20.01
CA ASN A 18 -0.75 13.09 -20.43
C ASN A 18 -0.07 12.00 -19.59
N PHE A 19 -0.82 11.32 -18.71
CA PHE A 19 -0.28 10.33 -17.78
C PHE A 19 0.54 9.24 -18.49
N ALA A 20 0.00 8.63 -19.55
CA ALA A 20 0.70 7.57 -20.29
C ALA A 20 2.02 8.07 -20.90
N LYS A 21 2.03 9.30 -21.46
CA LYS A 21 3.26 9.93 -21.97
C LYS A 21 4.28 10.15 -20.86
N ARG A 22 3.84 10.57 -19.67
CA ARG A 22 4.70 10.75 -18.49
C ARG A 22 5.29 9.43 -18.00
N MET A 23 4.50 8.36 -17.98
CA MET A 23 4.98 7.01 -17.68
C MET A 23 6.07 6.55 -18.66
N PHE A 24 5.89 6.83 -19.96
CA PHE A 24 6.94 6.56 -20.97
C PHE A 24 8.20 7.40 -20.74
N GLN A 25 8.06 8.70 -20.45
CA GLN A 25 9.20 9.58 -20.16
C GLN A 25 9.99 9.11 -18.93
N TYR A 26 9.31 8.64 -17.89
CA TYR A 26 9.96 8.06 -16.71
C TYR A 26 10.70 6.77 -17.05
N TYR A 27 10.05 5.85 -17.75
CA TYR A 27 10.70 4.63 -18.23
C TYR A 27 11.97 4.94 -19.01
N SER A 28 11.89 5.83 -20.02
CA SER A 28 13.04 6.21 -20.85
C SER A 28 14.19 6.80 -20.03
N ARG A 29 13.90 7.70 -19.08
CA ARG A 29 14.94 8.32 -18.23
C ARG A 29 15.58 7.34 -17.24
N ILE A 30 14.79 6.41 -16.69
CA ILE A 30 15.31 5.38 -15.77
C ILE A 30 16.16 4.40 -16.57
N PHE A 31 15.70 3.99 -17.75
CA PHE A 31 16.41 3.08 -18.62
C PHE A 31 17.74 3.67 -19.07
N ASP A 32 17.75 4.90 -19.56
CA ASP A 32 18.96 5.63 -19.97
C ASP A 32 19.98 5.75 -18.82
N ARG A 33 19.51 5.98 -17.58
CA ARG A 33 20.39 6.14 -16.43
C ARG A 33 21.02 4.83 -15.95
N TYR A 34 20.26 3.75 -15.92
CA TYR A 34 20.67 2.52 -15.22
C TYR A 34 20.97 1.36 -16.16
N ASP A 35 20.45 1.37 -17.38
CA ASP A 35 20.57 0.29 -18.36
C ASP A 35 20.21 -1.08 -17.76
N LYS A 36 19.01 -1.15 -17.15
CA LYS A 36 18.45 -2.35 -16.50
C LYS A 36 16.99 -2.54 -16.87
N GLU A 37 16.50 -3.77 -16.77
CA GLU A 37 15.08 -4.06 -16.97
C GLU A 37 14.22 -3.34 -15.93
N ILE A 38 13.13 -2.71 -16.38
CA ILE A 38 12.22 -1.94 -15.54
C ILE A 38 10.82 -2.53 -15.63
N GLU A 39 10.25 -2.86 -14.48
CA GLU A 39 8.84 -3.15 -14.32
C GLU A 39 8.12 -1.86 -13.90
N ALA A 40 7.08 -1.46 -14.62
CA ALA A 40 6.37 -0.21 -14.39
C ALA A 40 4.91 -0.46 -14.00
N ILE A 41 4.52 0.10 -12.86
CA ILE A 41 3.18 -0.06 -12.28
C ILE A 41 2.59 1.32 -12.00
N ALA A 42 1.41 1.59 -12.55
CA ALA A 42 0.59 2.75 -12.24
C ALA A 42 -0.51 2.37 -11.24
N LEU A 43 -0.59 3.07 -10.11
CA LEU A 43 -1.63 2.90 -9.09
C LEU A 43 -2.60 4.11 -9.16
N PHE A 44 -3.84 3.87 -9.57
CA PHE A 44 -4.86 4.92 -9.64
C PHE A 44 -5.69 4.95 -8.35
N THR A 45 -5.69 6.10 -7.67
CA THR A 45 -6.36 6.31 -6.38
C THR A 45 -7.39 7.44 -6.43
N TYR A 46 -7.96 7.70 -7.60
CA TYR A 46 -9.11 8.59 -7.74
C TYR A 46 -10.34 7.77 -8.12
N LYS A 47 -11.53 8.32 -7.89
CA LYS A 47 -12.79 7.74 -8.35
C LYS A 47 -12.77 7.67 -9.88
N SER A 48 -12.48 6.48 -10.40
CA SER A 48 -12.26 6.26 -11.83
C SER A 48 -13.57 6.31 -12.60
N ASN A 49 -13.51 6.94 -13.78
CA ASN A 49 -14.45 6.68 -14.87
C ASN A 49 -13.67 5.83 -15.87
N LEU A 50 -13.87 4.50 -15.93
CA LEU A 50 -13.52 3.47 -16.96
C LEU A 50 -12.31 3.65 -17.93
N TYR A 51 -11.50 4.70 -17.82
CA TYR A 51 -10.41 5.05 -18.73
C TYR A 51 -9.16 4.30 -18.27
N LYS A 52 -8.80 3.26 -19.02
CA LYS A 52 -7.55 2.53 -18.84
C LYS A 52 -6.43 3.27 -19.54
N PHE A 53 -5.51 3.84 -18.77
CA PHE A 53 -4.21 4.27 -19.26
C PHE A 53 -3.22 3.14 -18.97
N ASP A 54 -3.15 2.12 -19.82
CA ASP A 54 -2.21 1.00 -19.71
C ASP A 54 -1.11 1.03 -20.77
N LYS A 55 -1.17 2.02 -21.67
CA LYS A 55 -0.20 2.20 -22.75
C LYS A 55 -0.05 3.65 -23.19
N TYR A 56 1.14 3.97 -23.69
CA TYR A 56 1.43 5.15 -24.50
C TYR A 56 1.71 4.72 -25.93
N GLU A 57 1.03 5.35 -26.89
CA GLU A 57 1.20 5.10 -28.31
C GLU A 57 1.61 6.39 -29.01
N ASN A 58 2.64 6.31 -29.85
CA ASN A 58 3.07 7.40 -30.71
C ASN A 58 3.32 6.84 -32.12
N LYS A 59 2.63 7.39 -33.11
CA LYS A 59 2.78 7.05 -34.52
C LYS A 59 2.98 8.32 -35.32
N PHE A 60 4.10 8.40 -36.02
CA PHE A 60 4.44 9.53 -36.89
C PHE A 60 5.15 9.03 -38.14
N LEU A 61 4.56 9.26 -39.30
CA LEU A 61 5.01 8.72 -40.59
C LEU A 61 5.23 7.19 -40.51
N LYS A 62 6.47 6.73 -40.70
CA LYS A 62 6.87 5.32 -40.64
C LYS A 62 7.41 4.90 -39.26
N THR A 63 7.38 5.81 -38.28
CA THR A 63 7.88 5.56 -36.92
C THR A 63 6.71 5.26 -35.99
N GLU A 64 6.81 4.13 -35.28
CA GLU A 64 5.81 3.69 -34.31
C GLU A 64 6.50 3.32 -32.99
N LEU A 65 5.89 3.73 -31.88
CA LEU A 65 6.29 3.40 -30.52
C LEU A 65 5.06 3.00 -29.72
N ILE A 66 5.13 1.83 -29.08
CA ILE A 66 4.13 1.36 -28.13
C ILE A 66 4.85 1.02 -26.83
N TYR A 67 4.50 1.73 -25.76
CA TYR A 67 4.96 1.45 -24.41
C TYR A 67 3.78 0.99 -23.56
N LYS A 68 3.84 -0.22 -23.01
CA LYS A 68 2.80 -0.79 -22.14
C LYS A 68 3.31 -0.86 -20.70
N PHE A 69 2.41 -0.72 -19.75
CA PHE A 69 2.73 -0.79 -18.33
C PHE A 69 1.56 -1.37 -17.53
N ASN A 70 1.86 -1.91 -16.35
CA ASN A 70 0.87 -2.49 -15.47
C ASN A 70 0.06 -1.41 -14.77
N THR A 71 -1.23 -1.67 -14.56
CA THR A 71 -2.13 -0.73 -13.89
C THR A 71 -2.89 -1.43 -12.77
N TYR A 72 -3.11 -0.70 -11.69
CA TYR A 72 -3.99 -1.10 -10.60
C TYR A 72 -4.93 0.06 -10.29
N ASP A 73 -6.19 -0.08 -10.66
CA ASP A 73 -7.22 0.91 -10.37
C ASP A 73 -7.99 0.52 -9.10
N VAL A 74 -7.79 1.28 -8.03
CA VAL A 74 -8.42 1.03 -6.73
C VAL A 74 -9.93 1.03 -6.83
N ALA A 75 -10.52 1.89 -7.67
CA ALA A 75 -11.98 2.02 -7.78
C ALA A 75 -12.64 0.80 -8.46
N LEU A 76 -11.86 -0.01 -9.20
CA LEU A 76 -12.35 -1.18 -9.92
C LEU A 76 -12.20 -2.50 -9.15
N GLN A 77 -11.63 -2.48 -7.94
CA GLN A 77 -11.37 -3.70 -7.18
C GLN A 77 -12.63 -4.25 -6.50
N ASN A 78 -12.67 -5.58 -6.35
CA ASN A 78 -13.76 -6.26 -5.69
C ASN A 78 -13.59 -6.22 -4.17
N ILE A 79 -14.46 -5.48 -3.48
CA ILE A 79 -14.39 -5.32 -2.02
C ILE A 79 -14.50 -6.65 -1.27
N ASN A 80 -15.32 -7.59 -1.77
CA ASN A 80 -15.54 -8.88 -1.12
C ASN A 80 -14.30 -9.79 -1.19
N GLU A 81 -13.47 -9.64 -2.22
CA GLU A 81 -12.19 -10.34 -2.32
C GLU A 81 -11.13 -9.71 -1.42
N LEU A 82 -11.13 -8.38 -1.32
CA LEU A 82 -10.21 -7.64 -0.45
C LEU A 82 -10.46 -7.95 1.04
N GLU A 83 -11.72 -8.08 1.46
CA GLU A 83 -12.09 -8.44 2.83
C GLU A 83 -11.58 -9.83 3.25
N LYS A 84 -11.40 -10.74 2.28
CA LYS A 84 -10.85 -12.10 2.52
C LYS A 84 -9.33 -12.14 2.46
N SER A 85 -8.69 -11.04 2.03
CA SER A 85 -7.25 -11.00 1.81
C SER A 85 -6.49 -10.79 3.11
N LYS A 86 -5.46 -11.62 3.32
CA LYS A 86 -4.47 -11.45 4.40
C LYS A 86 -3.43 -10.36 4.11
N ASN A 87 -3.54 -9.66 2.97
CA ASN A 87 -2.62 -8.59 2.62
C ASN A 87 -3.00 -7.31 3.40
N PRO A 88 -2.10 -6.70 4.19
CA PRO A 88 -2.40 -5.46 4.91
C PRO A 88 -2.84 -4.30 4.01
N PHE A 89 -2.42 -4.27 2.74
CA PHE A 89 -2.88 -3.28 1.78
C PHE A 89 -4.35 -3.46 1.37
N SER A 90 -4.96 -4.62 1.60
CA SER A 90 -6.38 -4.81 1.30
C SER A 90 -7.23 -3.83 2.10
N PHE A 91 -6.86 -3.55 3.35
CA PHE A 91 -7.52 -2.56 4.21
C PHE A 91 -7.42 -1.15 3.63
N VAL A 92 -6.26 -0.78 3.11
CA VAL A 92 -6.05 0.51 2.44
C VAL A 92 -6.96 0.66 1.21
N VAL A 93 -6.97 -0.37 0.35
CA VAL A 93 -7.78 -0.37 -0.88
C VAL A 93 -9.27 -0.36 -0.54
N GLN A 94 -9.72 -1.15 0.44
CA GLN A 94 -11.10 -1.11 0.94
C GLN A 94 -11.47 0.29 1.42
N THR A 95 -10.58 0.92 2.19
CA THR A 95 -10.81 2.26 2.73
C THR A 95 -10.96 3.32 1.67
N LEU A 96 -10.10 3.30 0.65
CA LEU A 96 -10.21 4.18 -0.50
C LEU A 96 -11.51 3.94 -1.30
N ILE A 97 -11.89 2.69 -1.52
CA ILE A 97 -13.14 2.36 -2.23
C ILE A 97 -14.35 2.90 -1.48
N LYS A 98 -14.43 2.69 -0.16
CA LYS A 98 -15.54 3.18 0.65
C LYS A 98 -15.55 4.71 0.71
N SER A 99 -14.38 5.37 0.77
CA SER A 99 -14.30 6.84 0.73
C SER A 99 -14.79 7.44 -0.60
N TYR A 100 -14.74 6.71 -1.72
CA TYR A 100 -15.32 7.16 -2.99
C TYR A 100 -16.85 6.99 -3.08
N LYS A 101 -17.41 6.07 -2.29
CA LYS A 101 -18.83 5.71 -2.30
C LYS A 101 -19.65 6.53 -1.30
N ASN A 102 -19.08 6.77 -0.12
CA ASN A 102 -19.77 7.45 0.97
C ASN A 102 -19.60 8.97 0.90
N LYS A 103 -20.51 9.70 1.56
CA LYS A 103 -20.30 11.13 1.81
C LYS A 103 -19.22 11.27 2.89
N ASP A 104 -18.31 12.21 2.69
CA ASP A 104 -17.28 12.56 3.68
C ASP A 104 -17.88 13.35 4.85
N THR A 105 -18.66 12.65 5.69
CA THR A 105 -19.20 13.17 6.95
C THR A 105 -18.59 12.44 8.14
N ASP A 106 -18.56 13.10 9.29
CA ASP A 106 -17.98 12.53 10.50
C ASP A 106 -18.71 11.25 10.94
N GLU A 107 -20.03 11.19 10.80
CA GLU A 107 -20.84 10.01 11.13
C GLU A 107 -20.55 8.83 10.19
N SER A 108 -20.41 9.11 8.89
CA SER A 108 -20.07 8.07 7.91
C SER A 108 -18.64 7.55 8.12
N ASN A 109 -17.70 8.47 8.36
CA ASN A 109 -16.31 8.13 8.64
C ASN A 109 -16.17 7.38 9.97
N PHE A 110 -16.94 7.76 11.00
CA PHE A 110 -17.02 7.05 12.28
C PHE A 110 -17.46 5.60 12.09
N SER A 111 -18.62 5.40 11.47
CA SER A 111 -19.20 4.06 11.27
C SER A 111 -18.23 3.17 10.51
N PHE A 112 -17.64 3.71 9.44
CA PHE A 112 -16.72 2.94 8.64
C PHE A 112 -15.39 2.65 9.35
N LYS A 113 -14.81 3.60 10.08
CA LYS A 113 -13.61 3.35 10.88
C LYS A 113 -13.83 2.26 11.92
N LYS A 114 -15.02 2.18 12.51
CA LYS A 114 -15.37 1.18 13.51
C LYS A 114 -15.35 -0.22 12.90
N GLU A 115 -15.96 -0.40 11.73
CA GLU A 115 -15.90 -1.66 10.96
C GLU A 115 -14.45 -2.04 10.62
N LEU A 116 -13.65 -1.07 10.19
CA LEU A 116 -12.27 -1.26 9.78
C LEU A 116 -11.39 -1.66 10.96
N ALA A 117 -11.56 -1.01 12.11
CA ALA A 117 -10.89 -1.34 13.37
C ALA A 117 -11.16 -2.80 13.76
N LEU A 118 -12.44 -3.19 13.79
CA LEU A 118 -12.86 -4.56 14.10
C LEU A 118 -12.23 -5.59 13.16
N SER A 119 -12.20 -5.30 11.86
CA SER A 119 -11.61 -6.19 10.87
C SER A 119 -10.08 -6.29 11.03
N LEU A 120 -9.40 -5.18 11.31
CA LEU A 120 -7.95 -5.17 11.60
C LEU A 120 -7.61 -6.01 12.83
N PHE A 121 -8.34 -5.86 13.94
CA PHE A 121 -8.07 -6.63 15.16
C PHE A 121 -8.35 -8.14 14.98
N LYS A 122 -9.21 -8.53 14.04
CA LYS A 122 -9.50 -9.92 13.69
C LYS A 122 -8.57 -10.52 12.63
N SER A 123 -7.78 -9.69 11.95
CA SER A 123 -6.97 -10.10 10.78
C SER A 123 -5.73 -10.92 11.13
N GLY A 124 -5.38 -11.04 12.42
CA GLY A 124 -4.18 -11.73 12.89
C GLY A 124 -2.87 -10.96 12.64
N PHE A 125 -2.94 -9.68 12.29
CA PHE A 125 -1.77 -8.81 12.22
C PHE A 125 -1.18 -8.56 13.61
N SER A 126 0.14 -8.32 13.64
CA SER A 126 0.80 -7.89 14.87
C SER A 126 0.31 -6.51 15.29
N GLU A 127 0.40 -6.22 16.59
CA GLU A 127 0.05 -4.93 17.17
C GLU A 127 0.72 -3.75 16.45
N TYR A 128 2.02 -3.88 16.18
CA TYR A 128 2.78 -2.91 15.40
C TYR A 128 2.20 -2.67 13.99
N GLU A 129 1.80 -3.73 13.30
CA GLU A 129 1.18 -3.62 11.97
C GLU A 129 -0.19 -2.95 12.03
N ILE A 130 -1.00 -3.29 13.03
CA ILE A 130 -2.31 -2.69 13.27
C ILE A 130 -2.14 -1.18 13.53
N GLN A 131 -1.22 -0.77 14.39
CA GLN A 131 -0.95 0.65 14.68
C GLN A 131 -0.53 1.42 13.42
N LYS A 132 0.37 0.88 12.60
CA LYS A 132 0.83 1.53 11.37
C LYS A 132 -0.30 1.67 10.35
N LEU A 133 -1.09 0.61 10.15
CA LEU A 133 -2.24 0.63 9.26
C LEU A 133 -3.27 1.63 9.76
N PHE A 134 -3.62 1.59 11.05
CA PHE A 134 -4.62 2.48 11.61
C PHE A 134 -4.21 3.95 11.50
N LYS A 135 -2.93 4.27 11.78
CA LYS A 135 -2.37 5.61 11.58
C LYS A 135 -2.50 6.06 10.13
N PHE A 136 -2.20 5.19 9.17
CA PHE A 136 -2.35 5.48 7.75
C PHE A 136 -3.82 5.70 7.35
N LEU A 137 -4.72 4.85 7.81
CA LEU A 137 -6.15 4.90 7.52
C LEU A 137 -6.82 6.15 8.11
N ASN A 138 -6.33 6.63 9.25
CA ASN A 138 -6.74 7.89 9.85
C ASN A 138 -6.44 9.12 8.97
N PHE A 139 -5.45 9.05 8.09
CA PHE A 139 -5.20 10.12 7.11
C PHE A 139 -6.21 10.11 5.96
N ILE A 140 -6.76 8.94 5.60
CA ILE A 140 -7.71 8.81 4.48
C ILE A 140 -9.12 9.20 4.92
N LEU A 141 -9.53 8.76 6.11
CA LEU A 141 -10.84 9.07 6.68
C LEU A 141 -10.63 9.99 7.87
N GLU A 142 -10.81 11.30 7.70
CA GLU A 142 -10.73 12.23 8.81
C GLU A 142 -12.11 12.36 9.47
N ILE A 143 -12.19 12.10 10.78
CA ILE A 143 -13.31 12.60 11.59
C ILE A 143 -12.85 13.98 12.04
N LYS A 144 -13.60 15.03 11.70
CA LYS A 144 -13.23 16.43 11.91
C LYS A 144 -13.63 16.89 13.31
N SER A 145 -14.82 16.53 13.75
CA SER A 145 -15.37 16.82 15.08
C SER A 145 -14.58 16.11 16.18
N GLU A 146 -14.08 16.91 17.13
CA GLU A 146 -13.36 16.38 18.29
C GLU A 146 -14.27 15.55 19.20
N LYS A 147 -15.55 15.92 19.28
CA LYS A 147 -16.55 15.17 20.04
C LYS A 147 -16.73 13.77 19.47
N ILE A 148 -16.95 13.67 18.15
CA ILE A 148 -17.17 12.39 17.47
C ILE A 148 -15.88 11.55 17.47
N LYS A 149 -14.69 12.19 17.39
CA LYS A 149 -13.40 11.52 17.57
C LYS A 149 -13.26 10.88 18.94
N SER A 150 -13.54 11.61 20.01
CA SER A 150 -13.45 11.07 21.38
C SER A 150 -14.44 9.93 21.59
N GLU A 151 -15.67 10.06 21.06
CA GLU A 151 -16.67 8.98 21.09
C GLU A 151 -16.20 7.74 20.34
N PHE A 152 -15.54 7.92 19.18
CA PHE A 152 -15.01 6.83 18.37
C PHE A 152 -13.97 6.01 19.14
N TYR A 153 -13.01 6.71 19.73
CA TYR A 153 -11.93 6.12 20.49
C TYR A 153 -12.44 5.35 21.71
N LYS A 154 -13.37 5.96 22.45
CA LYS A 154 -14.05 5.31 23.56
C LYS A 154 -14.75 4.02 23.13
N GLU A 155 -15.55 4.07 22.06
CA GLU A 155 -16.25 2.89 21.57
C GLU A 155 -15.32 1.79 21.09
N VAL A 156 -14.20 2.13 20.43
CA VAL A 156 -13.20 1.15 19.99
C VAL A 156 -12.52 0.48 21.18
N LEU A 157 -12.12 1.23 22.22
CA LEU A 157 -11.53 0.68 23.44
C LEU A 157 -12.46 -0.25 24.20
N GLU A 158 -13.77 -0.01 24.14
CA GLU A 158 -14.79 -0.83 24.79
C GLU A 158 -15.11 -2.13 24.01
N MET A 159 -14.54 -2.33 22.81
CA MET A 159 -14.75 -3.55 22.04
C MET A 159 -14.01 -4.75 22.64
N SER A 160 -14.67 -5.91 22.72
CA SER A 160 -14.04 -7.15 23.19
C SER A 160 -12.86 -7.61 22.33
N ALA A 161 -12.88 -7.35 21.02
CA ALA A 161 -11.76 -7.65 20.12
C ALA A 161 -10.49 -6.81 20.41
N VAL A 162 -10.65 -5.73 21.19
CA VAL A 162 -9.62 -4.75 21.54
C VAL A 162 -9.00 -5.02 22.91
N GLU A 163 -9.59 -5.87 23.75
CA GLU A 163 -9.07 -6.16 25.09
C GLU A 163 -7.60 -6.61 25.09
N GLN A 164 -7.18 -7.37 24.08
CA GLN A 164 -5.79 -7.81 23.90
C GLN A 164 -4.82 -6.69 23.47
N PHE A 165 -5.33 -5.54 23.01
CA PHE A 165 -4.56 -4.39 22.48
C PHE A 165 -4.84 -3.07 23.24
N LYS A 166 -5.54 -3.15 24.38
CA LYS A 166 -6.20 -2.01 25.05
C LYS A 166 -5.22 -1.02 25.67
N LEU A 167 -4.06 -1.50 26.16
CA LEU A 167 -3.02 -0.67 26.77
C LEU A 167 -2.35 0.25 25.74
N GLU A 168 -1.96 -0.28 24.58
CA GLU A 168 -1.22 0.51 23.58
C GLU A 168 -2.14 1.48 22.80
N LEU A 169 -3.44 1.18 22.68
CA LEU A 169 -4.40 2.11 22.07
C LEU A 169 -4.59 3.40 22.88
N THR A 170 -4.44 3.37 24.20
CA THR A 170 -4.51 4.58 25.03
C THR A 170 -3.28 5.49 24.89
N GLU A 171 -2.09 4.96 24.58
CA GLU A 171 -0.93 5.76 24.15
C GLU A 171 -1.09 6.27 22.71
N PHE A 172 -1.73 5.45 21.86
CA PHE A 172 -2.03 5.78 20.47
C PHE A 172 -3.02 6.96 20.33
N GLU A 173 -4.01 7.07 21.22
CA GLU A 173 -4.90 8.24 21.35
C GLU A 173 -4.12 9.52 21.62
N LYS A 174 -3.15 9.47 22.54
CA LYS A 174 -2.31 10.63 22.90
C LYS A 174 -1.49 11.11 21.70
N THR A 175 -0.86 10.19 20.98
CA THR A 175 -0.08 10.53 19.77
C THR A 175 -0.96 11.01 18.62
N GLY A 176 -2.18 10.46 18.46
CA GLY A 176 -3.15 10.91 17.46
C GLY A 176 -3.65 12.34 17.70
N ILE A 177 -3.85 12.71 18.97
CA ILE A 177 -4.23 14.06 19.41
C ILE A 177 -3.06 15.04 19.26
N GLU A 178 -1.84 14.64 19.64
CA GLU A 178 -0.61 15.45 19.52
C GLU A 178 -0.29 15.79 18.05
N ILE A 179 -0.33 14.81 17.14
CA ILE A 179 -0.11 15.02 15.69
C ILE A 179 -1.16 15.98 15.09
N GLN A 180 -2.38 16.03 15.65
CA GLN A 180 -3.43 16.93 15.17
C GLN A 180 -3.32 18.36 15.73
N SER A 181 -2.69 18.55 16.88
CA SER A 181 -2.45 19.87 17.45
C SER A 181 -1.45 20.69 16.61
N GLU A 182 -0.45 20.04 15.98
CA GLU A 182 0.46 20.65 15.00
C GLU A 182 -0.24 21.04 13.68
N LYS A 183 -1.39 20.41 13.39
CA LYS A 183 -2.19 20.59 12.16
C LYS A 183 -2.93 21.95 12.10
N LYS A 184 -2.82 22.80 13.13
CA LYS A 184 -3.32 24.20 13.12
C LYS A 184 -2.45 25.16 12.29
N ALA A 185 -1.26 24.76 11.82
CA ALA A 185 -0.44 25.51 10.86
C ALA A 185 -0.93 25.34 9.40
N LYS A 186 -2.21 25.62 9.17
CA LYS A 186 -3.05 24.92 8.17
C LYS A 186 -2.93 25.34 6.70
N ASP A 187 -2.11 26.33 6.34
CA ASP A 187 -2.05 26.82 4.94
C ASP A 187 -0.76 26.49 4.17
N MET A 188 0.28 25.97 4.83
CA MET A 188 1.50 25.45 4.16
C MET A 188 1.53 23.92 4.03
N ALA A 189 0.62 23.21 4.71
CA ALA A 189 0.70 21.75 4.90
C ALA A 189 0.04 20.88 3.81
N LYS A 190 -0.66 21.46 2.83
CA LYS A 190 -1.37 20.65 1.82
C LYS A 190 -0.41 19.91 0.87
N ASP A 191 0.76 20.49 0.62
CA ASP A 191 1.82 19.88 -0.18
C ASP A 191 2.76 19.01 0.69
N MET A 192 3.05 19.43 1.92
CA MET A 192 3.86 18.63 2.86
C MET A 192 3.14 17.37 3.36
N ALA A 193 1.82 17.38 3.57
CA ALA A 193 1.07 16.18 3.93
C ALA A 193 0.99 15.18 2.78
N LYS A 194 1.00 15.65 1.52
CA LYS A 194 1.16 14.80 0.34
C LYS A 194 2.54 14.17 0.31
N ASP A 195 3.60 14.92 0.56
CA ASP A 195 4.97 14.40 0.57
C ASP A 195 5.23 13.47 1.75
N MET A 196 4.70 13.75 2.94
CA MET A 196 4.75 12.83 4.09
C MET A 196 3.91 11.57 3.87
N ALA A 197 2.71 11.68 3.31
CA ALA A 197 1.92 10.51 2.93
C ALA A 197 2.62 9.71 1.82
N LYS A 198 3.34 10.39 0.91
CA LYS A 198 4.13 9.78 -0.15
C LYS A 198 5.38 9.12 0.39
N ASP A 199 6.06 9.70 1.37
CA ASP A 199 7.22 9.10 2.04
C ASP A 199 6.81 7.96 2.96
N MET A 200 5.73 8.10 3.73
CA MET A 200 5.14 6.99 4.49
C MET A 200 4.64 5.89 3.55
N ALA A 201 3.98 6.22 2.45
CA ALA A 201 3.59 5.23 1.45
C ALA A 201 4.81 4.60 0.76
N LYS A 202 5.90 5.35 0.54
CA LYS A 202 7.15 4.87 -0.05
C LYS A 202 7.94 3.98 0.90
N ASP A 203 7.95 4.29 2.19
CA ASP A 203 8.58 3.47 3.22
C ASP A 203 7.74 2.23 3.51
N MET A 204 6.42 2.36 3.57
CA MET A 204 5.51 1.22 3.68
C MET A 204 5.56 0.35 2.41
N ALA A 205 5.65 0.95 1.22
CA ALA A 205 5.86 0.23 -0.03
C ALA A 205 7.25 -0.42 -0.09
N LYS A 206 8.30 0.22 0.42
CA LYS A 206 9.63 -0.40 0.57
C LYS A 206 9.60 -1.57 1.52
N ASP A 207 8.97 -1.43 2.68
CA ASP A 207 8.91 -2.48 3.68
C ASP A 207 8.05 -3.65 3.21
N ILE A 208 6.95 -3.35 2.51
CA ILE A 208 6.12 -4.40 1.93
C ILE A 208 6.80 -5.00 0.69
N ALA A 209 7.50 -4.23 -0.14
CA ALA A 209 8.34 -4.78 -1.20
C ALA A 209 9.41 -5.71 -0.61
N LYS A 210 10.12 -5.31 0.45
CA LYS A 210 11.06 -6.18 1.17
C LYS A 210 10.39 -7.45 1.69
N LYS A 211 9.21 -7.35 2.32
CA LYS A 211 8.45 -8.52 2.81
C LYS A 211 7.99 -9.42 1.65
N MET A 212 7.54 -8.85 0.53
CA MET A 212 7.14 -9.60 -0.67
C MET A 212 8.35 -10.27 -1.33
N THR A 213 9.49 -9.58 -1.45
CA THR A 213 10.74 -10.17 -1.93
C THR A 213 11.18 -11.32 -1.02
N LYS A 214 11.07 -11.15 0.31
CA LYS A 214 11.37 -12.22 1.28
C LYS A 214 10.41 -13.41 1.17
N LYS A 215 9.13 -13.16 0.87
CA LYS A 215 8.14 -14.22 0.64
C LYS A 215 8.41 -14.97 -0.68
N MET A 216 8.64 -14.22 -1.77
CA MET A 216 8.91 -14.76 -3.10
C MET A 216 10.20 -15.57 -3.13
N THR A 217 11.26 -15.12 -2.44
CA THR A 217 12.50 -15.90 -2.29
C THR A 217 12.29 -17.20 -1.53
N LYS A 218 11.43 -17.23 -0.51
CA LYS A 218 11.04 -18.46 0.18
C LYS A 218 10.20 -19.40 -0.71
N ASP A 219 9.30 -18.86 -1.51
CA ASP A 219 8.48 -19.67 -2.43
C ASP A 219 9.35 -20.28 -3.55
N ILE A 220 10.31 -19.53 -4.11
CA ILE A 220 11.32 -20.04 -5.05
C ILE A 220 12.17 -21.14 -4.38
N ALA A 221 12.61 -20.92 -3.13
CA ALA A 221 13.38 -21.94 -2.40
C ALA A 221 12.59 -23.23 -2.21
N LYS A 222 11.27 -23.14 -1.90
CA LYS A 222 10.39 -24.31 -1.80
C LYS A 222 10.32 -25.09 -3.10
N ASP A 223 10.14 -24.42 -4.23
CA ASP A 223 10.03 -25.10 -5.51
C ASP A 223 11.36 -25.71 -5.96
N MET A 224 12.49 -25.06 -5.65
CA MET A 224 13.83 -25.64 -5.87
C MET A 224 14.08 -26.89 -5.01
N LEU A 225 13.68 -26.87 -3.73
CA LEU A 225 13.76 -28.04 -2.85
C LEU A 225 12.91 -29.20 -3.38
N LYS A 226 11.68 -28.95 -3.82
CA LYS A 226 10.80 -29.98 -4.42
C LYS A 226 11.41 -30.62 -5.67
N ASN A 227 12.23 -29.86 -6.42
CA ASN A 227 12.90 -30.32 -7.62
C ASN A 227 14.29 -30.93 -7.33
N ASN A 228 14.62 -31.20 -6.06
CA ASN A 228 15.90 -31.75 -5.61
C ASN A 228 17.13 -30.93 -6.07
N GLU A 229 16.97 -29.61 -6.18
CA GLU A 229 18.09 -28.74 -6.50
C GLU A 229 19.09 -28.67 -5.34
N PRO A 230 20.42 -28.63 -5.60
CA PRO A 230 21.42 -28.59 -4.53
C PRO A 230 21.25 -27.39 -3.59
N ILE A 231 21.45 -27.59 -2.28
CA ILE A 231 21.32 -26.53 -1.26
C ILE A 231 22.21 -25.32 -1.57
N ASP A 232 23.44 -25.54 -2.04
CA ASP A 232 24.35 -24.45 -2.43
C ASP A 232 23.80 -23.61 -3.59
N LYS A 233 23.06 -24.25 -4.52
CA LYS A 233 22.36 -23.58 -5.61
C LYS A 233 21.21 -22.74 -5.04
N ILE A 234 20.42 -23.29 -4.12
CA ILE A 234 19.31 -22.58 -3.47
C ILE A 234 19.82 -21.36 -2.70
N ILE A 235 20.90 -21.50 -1.91
CA ILE A 235 21.55 -20.39 -1.21
C ILE A 235 21.99 -19.32 -2.21
N LYS A 236 22.66 -19.72 -3.30
CA LYS A 236 23.17 -18.80 -4.32
C LYS A 236 22.06 -17.96 -4.98
N TYR A 237 20.92 -18.57 -5.30
CA TYR A 237 19.84 -17.89 -6.04
C TYR A 237 18.82 -17.18 -5.16
N THR A 238 18.57 -17.67 -3.94
CA THR A 238 17.57 -17.09 -3.03
C THR A 238 18.19 -16.19 -1.96
N ARG A 239 19.50 -16.33 -1.72
CA ARG A 239 20.26 -15.68 -0.64
C ARG A 239 19.71 -15.93 0.77
N LEU A 240 18.90 -16.97 0.94
CA LEU A 240 18.49 -17.45 2.25
C LEU A 240 19.68 -18.13 2.93
N SER A 241 19.79 -17.98 4.25
CA SER A 241 20.78 -18.75 5.00
C SER A 241 20.45 -20.23 4.97
N LYS A 242 21.44 -21.09 5.24
CA LYS A 242 21.23 -22.54 5.33
C LYS A 242 20.13 -22.88 6.35
N GLU A 243 20.13 -22.19 7.49
CA GLU A 243 19.09 -22.31 8.54
C GLU A 243 17.70 -21.87 8.04
N GLU A 244 17.60 -20.81 7.23
CA GLU A 244 16.33 -20.38 6.64
C GLU A 244 15.79 -21.41 5.63
N ILE A 245 16.67 -22.08 4.88
CA ILE A 245 16.32 -23.15 3.92
C ILE A 245 15.91 -24.43 4.66
N GLU A 246 16.62 -24.80 5.72
CA GLU A 246 16.29 -25.96 6.55
C GLU A 246 14.91 -25.80 7.21
N LYS A 247 14.57 -24.59 7.66
CA LYS A 247 13.22 -24.25 8.16
C LYS A 247 12.12 -24.29 7.09
N ILE A 248 12.47 -24.22 5.81
CA ILE A 248 11.53 -24.35 4.70
C ILE A 248 11.29 -25.83 4.34
N ASN A 249 12.29 -26.68 4.61
CA ASN A 249 12.27 -28.12 4.37
C ASN A 249 11.61 -28.93 5.51
N GLN A 250 11.30 -28.28 6.63
CA GLN A 250 10.46 -28.79 7.72
C GLN A 250 9.00 -28.39 7.51
#